data_AF-A0A9E3RCF6-F1
#
_entry.id   AF-A0A9E3RCF6-F1
#
_cell.length_a   1.000
_cell.length_b   1.000
_cell.length_c   1.000
_cell.angle_alpha   90.00
_cell.angle_beta   90.00
_cell.angle_gamma   90.00
#
_symmetry.space_group_name_H-M   'P 1'
#
loop_
_entity.id
_entity.type
_entity.pdbx_description
1 polymer ?
#
loop_
_entity_poly.entity_id
_entity_poly.type
_entity_poly.pdbx_seq_one_letter_code
_entity_poly.pdbx_strand_id
1 'polypeptide(L)'
;MSFSKRAFAIVNLITAFRILAAPVLLTLLFTGQWQCFKWLLLVAFLTDLIDGELARRFNVTSVLGSKLDSIGDDLMVLVAVVGMFVHFPDFIRQELIVIFVMLSLFIFQIALALFRYGKISSFHTYAAKLAAFAQGTFLLTSFFFYQPSRPLFYAASAITIIDLLEEIILVFLIPRWQANVKGLYWVLRERGN
;
A
#
# COMPACT_ATOMS: atom_id res chain seq x y z
N MET A 1 -15.32 28.34 -17.02
CA MET A 1 -15.25 26.90 -17.31
C MET A 1 -14.28 26.27 -16.31
N SER A 2 -14.84 25.58 -15.31
CA SER A 2 -14.46 25.74 -13.90
C SER A 2 -13.22 24.95 -13.46
N PHE A 3 -12.47 25.54 -12.54
CA PHE A 3 -11.26 25.01 -11.88
C PHE A 3 -11.36 23.53 -11.44
N SER A 4 -12.55 23.07 -11.06
CA SER A 4 -12.87 21.66 -10.76
C SER A 4 -12.58 20.69 -11.91
N LYS A 5 -12.84 21.06 -13.17
CA LYS A 5 -12.50 20.23 -14.34
C LYS A 5 -10.99 20.09 -14.54
N ARG A 6 -10.22 21.13 -14.22
CA ARG A 6 -8.75 21.10 -14.28
C ARG A 6 -8.18 20.21 -13.18
N ALA A 7 -8.67 20.35 -11.94
CA ALA A 7 -8.28 19.48 -10.84
C ALA A 7 -8.58 18.01 -11.15
N PHE A 8 -9.76 17.70 -11.72
CA PHE A 8 -10.11 16.35 -12.19
C PHE A 8 -9.12 15.80 -13.21
N ALA A 9 -8.79 16.62 -14.22
CA ALA A 9 -7.85 16.21 -15.28
C ALA A 9 -6.44 15.96 -14.72
N ILE A 10 -5.99 16.76 -13.75
CA ILE A 10 -4.69 16.59 -13.10
C ILE A 10 -4.64 15.28 -12.32
N VAL A 11 -5.65 15.00 -11.47
CA VAL A 11 -5.70 13.76 -10.68
C VAL A 11 -5.67 12.53 -11.61
N ASN A 12 -6.53 12.49 -12.63
CA ASN A 12 -6.55 11.35 -13.56
C ASN A 12 -5.26 11.23 -14.37
N LEU A 13 -4.58 12.34 -14.68
CA LEU A 13 -3.29 12.32 -15.38
C LEU A 13 -2.20 11.70 -14.51
N ILE A 14 -2.19 11.98 -13.21
CA ILE A 14 -1.21 11.40 -12.28
C ILE A 14 -1.45 9.89 -12.14
N THR A 15 -2.70 9.46 -11.96
CA THR A 15 -3.05 8.03 -11.97
C THR A 15 -2.65 7.34 -13.28
N ALA A 16 -2.94 7.96 -14.43
CA ALA A 16 -2.56 7.42 -15.74
C ALA A 16 -1.04 7.34 -15.91
N PHE A 17 -0.31 8.35 -15.42
CA PHE A 17 1.15 8.33 -15.38
C PHE A 17 1.67 7.12 -14.60
N ARG A 18 1.12 6.81 -13.42
CA ARG A 18 1.55 5.66 -12.62
C ARG A 18 1.29 4.32 -13.32
N ILE A 19 0.11 4.16 -13.91
CA ILE A 19 -0.22 2.95 -14.69
C ILE A 19 0.74 2.77 -15.87
N LEU A 20 1.08 3.85 -16.59
CA LEU A 20 2.03 3.81 -17.70
C LEU A 20 3.49 3.68 -17.24
N ALA A 21 3.83 4.20 -16.06
CA ALA A 21 5.16 4.07 -15.47
C ALA A 21 5.46 2.63 -15.06
N ALA A 22 4.46 1.84 -14.65
CA ALA A 22 4.64 0.45 -14.24
C ALA A 22 5.40 -0.43 -15.27
N PRO A 23 4.96 -0.55 -16.54
CA PRO A 23 5.70 -1.33 -17.54
C PRO A 23 7.08 -0.74 -17.88
N VAL A 24 7.23 0.59 -17.83
CA VAL A 24 8.52 1.26 -18.04
C VAL A 24 9.49 0.90 -16.91
N LEU A 25 9.03 0.96 -15.65
CA LEU A 25 9.81 0.58 -14.48
C LEU A 25 10.24 -0.88 -14.55
N LEU A 26 9.34 -1.81 -14.90
CA LEU A 26 9.71 -3.22 -15.09
C LEU A 26 10.77 -3.38 -16.19
N THR A 27 10.64 -2.64 -17.30
CA THR A 27 11.64 -2.67 -18.38
C THR A 27 12.98 -2.17 -17.88
N LEU A 28 13.01 -1.05 -17.14
CA LEU A 28 14.25 -0.50 -16.56
C LEU A 28 14.87 -1.47 -15.56
N LEU A 29 14.05 -2.17 -14.76
CA LEU A 29 14.49 -3.16 -13.79
C LEU A 29 15.17 -4.34 -14.49
N PHE A 30 14.51 -4.95 -15.48
CA PHE A 30 15.04 -6.13 -16.17
C PHE A 30 16.14 -5.83 -17.19
N THR A 31 16.28 -4.58 -17.65
CA THR A 31 17.42 -4.14 -18.48
C THR A 31 18.61 -3.67 -17.64
N GLY A 32 18.52 -3.73 -16.31
CA GLY A 32 19.60 -3.34 -15.39
C GLY A 32 19.82 -1.84 -15.26
N GLN A 33 18.88 -1.00 -15.73
CA GLN A 33 18.95 0.46 -15.69
C GLN A 33 18.58 1.00 -14.31
N TRP A 34 19.39 0.63 -13.31
CA TRP A 34 19.07 0.81 -11.89
C TRP A 34 18.85 2.26 -11.47
N GLN A 35 19.70 3.17 -11.94
CA GLN A 35 19.59 4.59 -11.58
C GLN A 35 18.27 5.18 -12.08
N CYS A 36 17.86 4.86 -13.31
CA CYS A 36 16.59 5.31 -13.86
C CYS A 36 15.41 4.68 -13.10
N PHE A 37 15.48 3.38 -12.79
CA PHE A 37 14.45 2.67 -12.05
C PHE A 37 14.16 3.35 -10.69
N LYS A 38 15.18 3.51 -9.84
CA LYS A 38 14.96 4.02 -8.48
C LYS A 38 14.43 5.46 -8.46
N TRP A 39 14.90 6.31 -9.37
CA TRP A 39 14.45 7.70 -9.45
C TRP A 39 13.05 7.81 -10.02
N LEU A 40 12.72 7.05 -11.07
CA LEU A 40 11.36 7.02 -11.61
C LEU A 40 10.36 6.45 -10.59
N LEU A 41 10.75 5.40 -9.86
CA LEU A 41 9.93 4.81 -8.81
C LEU A 41 9.68 5.83 -7.68
N LEU A 42 10.71 6.54 -7.24
CA LEU A 42 10.56 7.60 -6.24
C LEU A 42 9.61 8.70 -6.72
N VAL A 43 9.77 9.17 -7.95
CA VAL A 43 8.86 10.18 -8.52
C VAL A 43 7.42 9.66 -8.57
N ALA A 44 7.20 8.43 -9.02
CA ALA A 44 5.88 7.82 -9.09
C ALA A 44 5.21 7.71 -7.71
N PHE A 45 5.94 7.27 -6.69
CA PHE A 45 5.45 7.23 -5.30
C PHE A 45 5.18 8.63 -4.73
N LEU A 46 6.02 9.63 -5.02
CA LEU A 46 5.78 10.99 -4.54
C LEU A 46 4.56 11.62 -5.22
N THR A 47 4.33 11.31 -6.50
CA THR A 47 3.14 11.81 -7.21
C THR A 47 1.83 11.26 -6.65
N ASP A 48 1.83 10.02 -6.14
CA ASP A 48 0.71 9.40 -5.44
C ASP A 48 0.37 10.11 -4.10
N LEU A 49 1.39 10.43 -3.30
CA LEU A 49 1.16 11.18 -2.07
C LEU A 49 0.53 12.56 -2.33
N ILE A 50 0.90 13.16 -3.47
CA ILE A 50 0.39 14.47 -3.89
C ILE A 50 -1.04 14.35 -4.43
N ASP A 51 -1.34 13.40 -5.33
CA ASP A 51 -2.66 13.27 -5.94
C ASP A 51 -3.76 12.91 -4.94
N GLY A 52 -3.48 12.06 -3.96
CA GLY A 52 -4.43 11.67 -2.92
C GLY A 52 -4.80 12.85 -2.01
N GLU A 53 -3.88 13.78 -1.78
CA GLU A 53 -4.14 15.01 -1.03
C GLU A 53 -4.93 16.03 -1.89
N LEU A 54 -4.57 16.17 -3.18
CA LEU A 54 -5.30 17.01 -4.13
C LEU A 54 -6.75 16.54 -4.29
N ALA A 55 -7.00 15.26 -4.50
CA ALA A 55 -8.33 14.69 -4.67
C ALA A 55 -9.23 14.95 -3.45
N ARG A 56 -8.67 14.80 -2.24
CA ARG A 56 -9.36 15.10 -0.97
C ARG A 56 -9.69 16.59 -0.81
N ARG A 57 -8.75 17.48 -1.17
CA ARG A 57 -8.95 18.94 -1.07
C ARG A 57 -9.97 19.48 -2.06
N PHE A 58 -10.01 18.94 -3.28
CA PHE A 58 -10.88 19.45 -4.33
C PHE A 58 -12.22 18.72 -4.41
N ASN A 59 -12.41 17.68 -3.59
CA ASN A 59 -13.62 16.85 -3.55
C ASN A 59 -14.00 16.30 -4.93
N VAL A 60 -12.99 15.96 -5.73
CA VAL A 60 -13.15 15.50 -7.11
C VAL A 60 -12.85 14.01 -7.14
N THR A 61 -13.84 13.21 -6.78
CA THR A 61 -13.75 11.75 -6.81
C THR A 61 -14.81 11.19 -7.76
N SER A 62 -14.40 10.31 -8.66
CA SER A 62 -15.30 9.54 -9.53
C SER A 62 -15.07 8.06 -9.27
N VAL A 63 -16.11 7.22 -9.42
CA VAL A 63 -16.00 5.77 -9.19
C VAL A 63 -14.96 5.12 -10.09
N LEU A 64 -14.86 5.58 -11.35
CA LEU A 64 -13.85 5.08 -12.28
C LEU A 64 -12.45 5.57 -11.90
N GLY A 65 -12.31 6.85 -11.57
CA GLY A 65 -11.05 7.44 -11.14
C GLY A 65 -10.50 6.75 -9.90
N SER A 66 -11.33 6.54 -8.86
CA SER A 66 -10.89 5.87 -7.63
C SER A 66 -10.48 4.42 -7.85
N LYS A 67 -11.10 3.71 -8.81
CA LYS A 67 -10.66 2.35 -9.17
C LYS A 67 -9.32 2.35 -9.88
N LEU A 68 -9.12 3.26 -10.83
CA LEU A 68 -7.86 3.39 -11.55
C LEU A 68 -6.73 3.82 -10.61
N ASP A 69 -7.05 4.67 -9.63
CA ASP A 69 -6.16 5.12 -8.57
C ASP A 69 -5.62 3.92 -7.79
N SER A 70 -6.52 3.11 -7.21
CA SER A 70 -6.13 1.89 -6.49
C SER A 70 -5.32 0.92 -7.35
N ILE A 71 -5.64 0.78 -8.65
CA ILE A 71 -4.83 -0.03 -9.57
C ILE A 71 -3.42 0.55 -9.75
N GLY A 72 -3.31 1.87 -9.88
CA GLY A 72 -2.03 2.57 -9.95
C GLY A 72 -1.18 2.35 -8.69
N ASP A 73 -1.80 2.48 -7.51
CA ASP A 73 -1.16 2.27 -6.20
C ASP A 73 -0.59 0.85 -6.11
N ASP A 74 -1.45 -0.15 -6.37
CA ASP A 74 -1.11 -1.57 -6.30
C ASP A 74 0.01 -1.92 -7.28
N LEU A 75 0.00 -1.33 -8.48
CA LEU A 75 1.06 -1.52 -9.47
C LEU A 75 2.40 -0.94 -8.99
N MET A 76 2.42 0.24 -8.37
CA MET A 76 3.66 0.84 -7.86
C MET A 76 4.26 0.02 -6.72
N VAL A 77 3.41 -0.46 -5.80
CA VAL A 77 3.83 -1.36 -4.72
C VAL A 77 4.34 -2.68 -5.29
N LEU A 78 3.63 -3.28 -6.24
CA LEU A 78 4.05 -4.52 -6.90
C LEU A 78 5.41 -4.37 -7.58
N VAL A 79 5.61 -3.29 -8.34
CA VAL A 79 6.88 -3.01 -9.02
C VAL A 79 8.02 -2.82 -8.01
N ALA A 80 7.78 -2.13 -6.90
CA ALA A 80 8.76 -2.00 -5.82
C ALA A 80 9.09 -3.38 -5.21
N VAL A 81 8.09 -4.20 -4.89
CA VAL A 81 8.32 -5.56 -4.36
C VAL A 81 9.12 -6.41 -5.34
N VAL A 82 8.75 -6.43 -6.63
CA VAL A 82 9.52 -7.14 -7.67
C VAL A 82 10.95 -6.61 -7.75
N GLY A 83 11.15 -5.30 -7.63
CA GLY A 83 12.47 -4.66 -7.51
C GLY A 83 13.30 -5.22 -6.36
N MET A 84 12.69 -5.46 -5.19
CA MET A 84 13.37 -6.08 -4.04
C MET A 84 13.82 -7.52 -4.35
N PHE A 85 12.97 -8.33 -4.99
CA PHE A 85 13.31 -9.71 -5.36
C PHE A 85 14.45 -9.78 -6.40
N VAL A 86 14.47 -8.84 -7.35
CA VAL A 86 15.48 -8.81 -8.42
C VAL A 86 16.80 -8.23 -7.91
N HIS A 87 16.77 -7.12 -7.17
CA HIS A 87 17.98 -6.40 -6.78
C HIS A 87 18.59 -6.86 -5.45
N PHE A 88 17.77 -7.41 -4.55
CA PHE A 88 18.20 -7.85 -3.21
C PHE A 88 17.78 -9.29 -2.87
N PRO A 89 18.09 -10.30 -3.71
CA PRO A 89 17.68 -11.68 -3.49
C PRO A 89 18.24 -12.28 -2.19
N ASP A 90 19.45 -11.90 -1.79
CA ASP A 90 20.07 -12.37 -0.54
C ASP A 90 19.36 -11.83 0.69
N PHE A 91 18.96 -10.56 0.67
CA PHE A 91 18.16 -9.96 1.74
C PHE A 91 16.82 -10.69 1.89
N ILE A 92 16.11 -10.88 0.76
CA ILE A 92 14.84 -11.60 0.76
C ILE A 92 15.03 -13.02 1.31
N ARG A 93 16.07 -13.74 0.87
CA ARG A 93 16.38 -15.10 1.35
C ARG A 93 16.57 -15.15 2.87
N GLN A 94 17.31 -14.19 3.42
CA GLN A 94 17.59 -14.10 4.85
C GLN A 94 16.32 -13.80 5.66
N GLU A 95 15.43 -12.98 5.12
CA GLU A 95 14.22 -12.52 5.80
C GLU A 95 12.95 -13.30 5.40
N LEU A 96 13.09 -14.42 4.69
CA LEU A 96 11.96 -15.22 4.17
C LEU A 96 10.95 -15.59 5.24
N ILE A 97 11.40 -15.88 6.46
CA ILE A 97 10.51 -16.26 7.56
C ILE A 97 9.57 -15.10 7.91
N VAL A 98 10.09 -13.88 8.06
CA VAL A 98 9.28 -12.71 8.41
C VAL A 98 8.32 -12.36 7.27
N ILE A 99 8.80 -12.41 6.03
CA ILE A 99 7.98 -12.19 4.83
C ILE A 99 6.84 -13.23 4.77
N PHE A 100 7.16 -14.50 5.02
CA PHE A 100 6.17 -15.59 4.99
C PHE A 100 5.12 -15.46 6.10
N VAL A 101 5.53 -15.04 7.30
CA VAL A 101 4.60 -14.76 8.41
C VAL A 101 3.63 -13.63 8.02
N MET A 102 4.13 -12.51 7.51
CA MET A 102 3.29 -11.40 7.07
C MET A 102 2.33 -11.82 5.95
N LEU A 103 2.83 -12.53 4.95
CA LEU A 103 2.01 -13.01 3.82
C LEU A 103 0.94 -14.00 4.29
N SER A 104 1.29 -14.91 5.20
CA SER A 104 0.35 -15.90 5.75
C SER A 104 -0.76 -15.22 6.55
N LEU A 105 -0.42 -14.23 7.38
CA LEU A 105 -1.40 -13.44 8.12
C LEU A 105 -2.31 -12.65 7.19
N PHE A 106 -1.76 -12.02 6.14
CA PHE A 106 -2.54 -11.29 5.14
C PHE A 106 -3.52 -12.18 4.38
N ILE A 107 -3.06 -13.33 3.88
CA ILE A 107 -3.92 -14.31 3.19
C ILE A 107 -5.01 -14.82 4.13
N PHE A 108 -4.65 -15.15 5.37
CA PHE A 108 -5.60 -15.61 6.38
C PHE A 108 -6.66 -14.56 6.68
N GLN A 109 -6.24 -13.30 6.86
CA GLN A 109 -7.11 -12.16 7.09
C GLN A 109 -8.12 -11.98 5.93
N ILE A 110 -7.64 -12.02 4.68
CA ILE A 110 -8.50 -11.92 3.48
C ILE A 110 -9.47 -13.09 3.42
N ALA A 111 -8.99 -14.32 3.60
CA ALA A 111 -9.80 -15.52 3.56
C ALA A 111 -10.90 -15.48 4.63
N LEU A 112 -10.57 -15.04 5.84
CA LEU A 112 -11.51 -14.86 6.93
C LEU A 112 -12.56 -13.79 6.61
N ALA A 113 -12.15 -12.63 6.08
CA ALA A 113 -13.07 -11.57 5.67
C ALA A 113 -14.03 -12.03 4.56
N LEU A 114 -13.52 -12.75 3.56
CA LEU A 114 -14.33 -13.34 2.48
C LEU A 114 -15.30 -14.39 3.01
N PHE A 115 -14.85 -15.29 3.89
CA PHE A 115 -15.71 -16.29 4.52
C PHE A 115 -16.81 -15.64 5.36
N ARG A 116 -16.48 -14.58 6.10
CA ARG A 116 -17.39 -13.92 7.04
C ARG A 116 -18.40 -12.99 6.36
N TYR A 117 -17.96 -12.23 5.36
CA TYR A 117 -18.73 -11.13 4.76
C TYR A 117 -19.06 -11.33 3.27
N GLY A 118 -18.47 -12.34 2.63
CA GLY A 118 -18.52 -12.50 1.16
C GLY A 118 -17.74 -11.42 0.39
N LYS A 119 -16.93 -10.60 1.09
CA LYS A 119 -16.17 -9.46 0.54
C LYS A 119 -14.89 -9.24 1.34
N ILE A 120 -13.89 -8.65 0.70
CA ILE A 120 -12.61 -8.26 1.35
C ILE A 120 -12.90 -7.20 2.43
N SER A 121 -12.11 -7.19 3.50
CA SER A 121 -12.17 -6.13 4.51
C SER A 121 -11.85 -4.77 3.86
N SER A 122 -12.39 -3.70 4.44
CA SER A 122 -12.04 -2.34 4.05
C SER A 122 -11.87 -1.48 5.32
N PHE A 123 -11.17 -2.07 6.27
CA PHE A 123 -10.89 -1.44 7.55
C PHE A 123 -9.71 -0.48 7.32
N HIS A 124 -9.97 0.81 7.45
CA HIS A 124 -8.95 1.85 7.28
C HIS A 124 -8.44 2.25 8.66
N THR A 125 -7.94 1.26 9.40
CA THR A 125 -7.48 1.44 10.78
C THR A 125 -6.31 2.43 10.83
N TYR A 126 -6.07 3.03 11.99
CA TYR A 126 -4.87 3.83 12.18
C TYR A 126 -3.60 2.97 12.07
N ALA A 127 -3.65 1.70 12.48
CA ALA A 127 -2.54 0.76 12.32
C ALA A 127 -2.24 0.49 10.85
N ALA A 128 -3.26 0.28 10.01
CA ALA A 128 -3.10 0.04 8.56
C ALA A 128 -2.44 1.22 7.87
N LYS A 129 -2.84 2.45 8.21
CA LYS A 129 -2.19 3.68 7.69
C LYS A 129 -0.72 3.77 8.10
N LEU A 130 -0.42 3.44 9.36
CA LEU A 130 0.95 3.45 9.86
C LEU A 130 1.79 2.34 9.22
N ALA A 131 1.23 1.14 9.04
CA ALA A 131 1.86 0.00 8.37
C ALA A 131 2.19 0.34 6.92
N ALA A 132 1.22 0.87 6.17
CA ALA A 132 1.42 1.31 4.78
C ALA A 132 2.51 2.37 4.67
N PHE A 133 2.51 3.38 5.54
CA PHE A 133 3.55 4.41 5.57
C PHE A 133 4.94 3.82 5.88
N ALA A 134 5.03 2.93 6.88
CA ALA A 134 6.29 2.29 7.27
C ALA A 134 6.83 1.38 6.16
N GLN A 135 5.98 0.58 5.51
CA GLN A 135 6.33 -0.29 4.38
C GLN A 135 6.76 0.53 3.16
N GLY A 136 6.00 1.57 2.80
CA GLY A 136 6.36 2.47 1.70
C GLY A 136 7.71 3.16 1.93
N THR A 137 7.96 3.63 3.16
CA THR A 137 9.25 4.21 3.56
C THR A 137 10.38 3.21 3.44
N PHE A 138 10.19 1.98 3.94
CA PHE A 138 11.18 0.91 3.83
C PHE A 138 11.48 0.56 2.37
N LEU A 139 10.45 0.32 1.54
CA LEU A 139 10.62 -0.04 0.13
C LEU A 139 11.36 1.05 -0.64
N LEU A 140 10.93 2.31 -0.52
CA LEU A 140 11.55 3.42 -1.23
C LEU A 140 13.01 3.60 -0.83
N THR A 141 13.28 3.62 0.48
CA THR A 141 14.66 3.85 0.96
C THR A 141 15.60 2.70 0.62
N SER A 142 15.09 1.46 0.57
CA SER A 142 15.89 0.27 0.24
C SER A 142 16.65 0.40 -1.07
N PHE A 143 16.11 1.16 -2.04
CA PHE A 143 16.73 1.33 -3.36
C PHE A 143 17.77 2.44 -3.46
N PHE A 144 17.90 3.29 -2.42
CA PHE A 144 18.88 4.36 -2.36
C PHE A 144 20.12 4.01 -1.53
N PHE A 145 20.05 2.93 -0.77
CA PHE A 145 21.17 2.38 -0.01
C PHE A 145 21.78 1.16 -0.72
N TYR A 146 23.02 0.83 -0.37
CA TYR A 146 23.71 -0.35 -0.90
C TYR A 146 23.03 -1.67 -0.47
N GLN A 147 22.44 -1.68 0.72
CA GLN A 147 21.62 -2.78 1.23
C GLN A 147 20.35 -2.24 1.90
N PRO A 148 19.24 -3.01 1.88
CA PRO A 148 18.04 -2.65 2.62
C PRO A 148 18.32 -2.55 4.12
N SER A 149 17.79 -1.51 4.76
CA SER A 149 17.98 -1.28 6.19
C SER A 149 17.19 -2.30 7.02
N ARG A 150 17.90 -3.22 7.67
CA ARG A 150 17.29 -4.24 8.56
C ARG A 150 16.45 -3.64 9.71
N PRO A 151 16.90 -2.59 10.41
CA PRO A 151 16.07 -1.96 11.45
C PRO A 151 14.75 -1.42 10.89
N LEU A 152 14.78 -0.77 9.71
CA LEU A 152 13.56 -0.28 9.07
C LEU A 152 12.66 -1.44 8.62
N PHE A 153 13.24 -2.51 8.08
CA PHE A 153 12.49 -3.71 7.69
C PHE A 153 11.76 -4.33 8.87
N TYR A 154 12.45 -4.59 9.99
CA TYR A 154 11.82 -5.20 11.16
C TYR A 154 10.80 -4.27 11.82
N ALA A 155 11.05 -2.96 11.85
CA ALA A 155 10.08 -1.98 12.36
C ALA A 155 8.81 -1.98 11.50
N ALA A 156 8.94 -1.87 10.17
CA ALA A 156 7.81 -1.91 9.24
C ALA A 156 7.05 -3.24 9.32
N SER A 157 7.77 -4.36 9.42
CA SER A 157 7.20 -5.70 9.54
C SER A 157 6.42 -5.86 10.85
N ALA A 158 6.97 -5.40 11.98
CA ALA A 158 6.30 -5.48 13.28
C ALA A 158 5.00 -4.67 13.29
N ILE A 159 5.02 -3.44 12.76
CA ILE A 159 3.82 -2.61 12.63
C ILE A 159 2.77 -3.30 11.75
N THR A 160 3.21 -3.91 10.64
CA THR A 160 2.30 -4.62 9.71
C THR A 160 1.70 -5.86 10.38
N ILE A 161 2.48 -6.62 11.14
CA ILE A 161 1.97 -7.79 11.87
C ILE A 161 0.93 -7.36 12.90
N ILE A 162 1.18 -6.28 13.64
CA ILE A 162 0.22 -5.73 14.60
C ILE A 162 -1.09 -5.32 13.91
N ASP A 163 -0.99 -4.63 12.78
CA ASP A 163 -2.14 -4.24 11.97
C ASP A 163 -2.95 -5.45 11.46
N LEU A 164 -2.28 -6.46 10.88
CA LEU A 164 -2.94 -7.67 10.40
C LEU A 164 -3.66 -8.43 11.53
N LEU A 165 -3.04 -8.51 12.71
CA LEU A 165 -3.68 -9.10 13.89
C LEU A 165 -4.88 -8.26 14.36
N GLU A 166 -4.76 -6.93 14.36
CA GLU A 166 -5.88 -6.03 14.67
C GLU A 166 -7.05 -6.27 13.71
N GLU A 167 -6.79 -6.32 12.40
CA GLU A 167 -7.82 -6.59 11.39
C GLU A 167 -8.47 -7.96 11.57
N ILE A 168 -7.69 -9.02 11.82
CA ILE A 168 -8.24 -10.35 12.10
C ILE A 168 -9.19 -10.30 13.30
N ILE A 169 -8.79 -9.66 14.39
CA ILE A 169 -9.63 -9.50 15.58
C ILE A 169 -10.90 -8.70 15.24
N LEU A 170 -10.78 -7.63 14.46
CA LEU A 170 -11.92 -6.84 14.00
C LEU A 170 -12.91 -7.65 13.15
N VAL A 171 -12.43 -8.55 12.28
CA VAL A 171 -13.29 -9.45 11.50
C VAL A 171 -14.12 -10.37 12.42
N PHE A 172 -13.53 -10.87 13.51
CA PHE A 172 -14.26 -11.67 14.49
C PHE A 172 -15.27 -10.85 15.30
N LEU A 173 -14.90 -9.63 15.69
CA LEU A 173 -15.74 -8.79 16.53
C LEU A 173 -16.92 -8.21 15.76
N ILE A 174 -16.71 -7.68 14.55
CA ILE A 174 -17.73 -6.92 13.82
C ILE A 174 -18.71 -7.90 13.14
N PRO A 175 -20.02 -7.86 13.44
CA PRO A 175 -20.96 -8.87 12.89
C PRO A 175 -21.34 -8.63 11.43
N ARG A 176 -21.27 -7.38 10.97
CA ARG A 176 -21.68 -6.97 9.62
C ARG A 176 -20.58 -6.13 9.00
N TRP A 177 -20.32 -6.34 7.71
CA TRP A 177 -19.30 -5.59 6.99
C TRP A 177 -19.50 -4.07 7.14
N GLN A 178 -18.44 -3.35 7.51
CA GLN A 178 -18.40 -1.91 7.63
C GLN A 178 -17.13 -1.39 6.97
N ALA A 179 -17.25 -0.30 6.22
CA ALA A 179 -16.08 0.42 5.71
C ALA A 179 -15.55 1.38 6.79
N ASN A 180 -14.24 1.68 6.73
CA ASN A 180 -13.61 2.76 7.51
C ASN A 180 -13.68 2.60 9.04
N VAL A 181 -13.40 1.39 9.53
CA VAL A 181 -13.19 1.15 10.97
C VAL A 181 -11.87 1.77 11.42
N LYS A 182 -11.89 2.58 12.48
CA LYS A 182 -10.72 3.31 12.98
C LYS A 182 -9.67 2.43 13.66
N GLY A 183 -10.12 1.32 14.25
CA GLY A 183 -9.28 0.38 14.97
C GLY A 183 -10.03 -0.34 16.09
N LEU A 184 -9.39 -1.32 16.69
CA LEU A 184 -9.92 -2.18 17.74
C LEU A 184 -10.33 -1.41 19.00
N TYR A 185 -9.52 -0.43 19.40
CA TYR A 185 -9.82 0.40 20.58
C TYR A 185 -11.19 1.10 20.49
N TRP A 186 -11.53 1.64 19.32
CA TRP A 186 -12.80 2.34 19.09
C TRP A 186 -13.98 1.37 19.12
N VAL A 187 -13.83 0.20 18.49
CA VAL A 187 -14.87 -0.83 18.46
C VAL A 187 -15.16 -1.38 19.84
N LEU A 188 -14.13 -1.61 20.67
CA LEU A 188 -14.31 -2.09 22.04
C LEU A 188 -14.96 -1.02 22.93
N ARG A 189 -14.59 0.26 22.76
CA ARG A 189 -15.18 1.37 23.52
C ARG A 189 -16.67 1.56 23.21
N GLU A 190 -17.09 1.42 21.95
CA GLU A 190 -18.49 1.53 21.55
C GLU A 190 -19.37 0.39 22.07
N ARG A 191 -18.78 -0.78 22.37
CA ARG A 191 -19.50 -1.94 22.94
C ARG A 191 -19.64 -1.93 24.45
N GLY A 192 -18.75 -1.20 25.14
CA GLY A 192 -18.76 -1.08 26.60
C GLY A 192 -19.74 -0.03 27.12
N ASN A 193 -20.34 0.76 26.24
CA ASN A 193 -21.41 1.72 26.51
C ASN A 193 -22.75 1.16 26.07
#